data_AF-A0A3D4WQR2-F1
#
_entry.id   AF-A0A3D4WQR2-F1
#
_cell.length_a   1.000
_cell.length_b   1.000
_cell.length_c   1.000
_cell.angle_alpha   90.00
_cell.angle_beta   90.00
_cell.angle_gamma   90.00
#
_symmetry.space_group_name_H-M   'P 1'
#
loop_
_entity.id
_entity.type
_entity.pdbx_description
1 polymer ?
#
loop_
_entity_poly.entity_id
_entity_poly.type
_entity_poly.pdbx_seq_one_letter_code
_entity_poly.pdbx_strand_id
1 'polypeptide(L)'
;MSVAKKRLVVAGYGMVAQRFLEAFAERDCGDWHVTVLAEESRNAYDRVRLSAWFEGAELDLGGPPAGFEVRLGTPVTEVDRDRKLINGEIPYDAMILATGSRAFVPPIPGSEGCFVYRTIDDLEALKAFADGKSVGAVLGGGLLGLEAANALRMMGLQTHVVEFAPRLMPMQVDEGGG
;
A
#
# COMPACT_ATOMS: atom_id res chain seq x y z
N MET A 1 -7.06 -6.66 -41.13
CA MET A 1 -7.96 -6.82 -39.96
C MET A 1 -7.09 -6.71 -38.73
N SER A 2 -7.35 -5.74 -37.83
CA SER A 2 -6.61 -5.64 -36.57
C SER A 2 -7.00 -6.83 -35.68
N VAL A 3 -6.02 -7.60 -35.22
CA VAL A 3 -6.26 -8.68 -34.24
C VAL A 3 -6.65 -8.01 -32.92
N ALA A 4 -7.75 -8.45 -32.31
CA ALA A 4 -8.18 -7.91 -31.02
C ALA A 4 -7.09 -8.17 -29.97
N LYS A 5 -6.64 -7.10 -29.29
CA LYS A 5 -5.65 -7.21 -28.21
C LYS A 5 -6.17 -8.10 -27.08
N LYS A 6 -5.31 -8.97 -26.55
CA LYS A 6 -5.58 -9.79 -25.34
C LYS A 6 -5.63 -8.88 -24.11
N ARG A 7 -6.50 -9.17 -23.15
CA ARG A 7 -6.73 -8.35 -21.96
C ARG A 7 -5.94 -8.89 -20.78
N LEU A 8 -5.01 -8.09 -20.27
CA LEU A 8 -4.30 -8.34 -19.03
C LEU A 8 -4.85 -7.40 -17.96
N VAL A 9 -5.31 -7.96 -16.84
CA VAL A 9 -5.72 -7.15 -15.68
C VAL A 9 -4.71 -7.30 -14.55
N VAL A 10 -4.24 -6.17 -14.01
CA VAL A 10 -3.37 -6.12 -12.82
C VAL A 10 -4.22 -5.65 -11.64
N ALA A 11 -4.39 -6.49 -10.62
CA ALA A 11 -5.12 -6.14 -9.41
C ALA A 11 -4.15 -5.61 -8.34
N GLY A 12 -4.33 -4.35 -7.95
CA GLY A 12 -3.45 -3.62 -7.05
C GLY A 12 -2.47 -2.73 -7.82
N TYR A 13 -2.31 -1.49 -7.34
CA TYR A 13 -1.42 -0.49 -7.96
C TYR A 13 -0.43 0.11 -6.95
N GLY A 14 0.48 -0.75 -6.48
CA GLY A 14 1.63 -0.34 -5.67
C GLY A 14 2.95 -0.40 -6.45
N MET A 15 4.07 -0.26 -5.74
CA MET A 15 5.44 -0.28 -6.30
C MET A 15 5.70 -1.49 -7.23
N VAL A 16 5.15 -2.66 -6.89
CA VAL A 16 5.32 -3.89 -7.70
C VAL A 16 4.58 -3.78 -9.04
N ALA A 17 3.36 -3.27 -9.03
CA ALA A 17 2.58 -3.08 -10.27
C ALA A 17 3.22 -2.02 -11.15
N GLN A 18 3.64 -0.89 -10.56
CA GLN A 18 4.38 0.15 -11.27
C GLN A 18 5.63 -0.41 -11.97
N ARG A 19 6.48 -1.14 -11.22
CA ARG A 19 7.70 -1.75 -11.77
C ARG A 19 7.39 -2.78 -12.85
N PHE A 20 6.30 -3.55 -12.69
CA PHE A 20 5.83 -4.48 -13.70
C PHE A 20 5.49 -3.74 -15.00
N LEU A 21 4.71 -2.66 -14.94
CA LEU A 21 4.31 -1.91 -16.13
C LEU A 21 5.51 -1.33 -16.87
N GLU A 22 6.47 -0.75 -16.16
CA GLU A 22 7.74 -0.27 -16.72
C GLU A 22 8.49 -1.39 -17.47
N ALA A 23 8.75 -2.50 -16.78
CA ALA A 23 9.48 -3.62 -17.37
C ALA A 23 8.70 -4.29 -18.51
N PHE A 24 7.37 -4.25 -18.48
CA PHE A 24 6.51 -4.78 -19.51
C PHE A 24 6.51 -3.89 -20.76
N ALA A 25 6.52 -2.57 -20.59
CA ALA A 25 6.67 -1.62 -21.70
C ALA A 25 8.06 -1.71 -22.35
N GLU A 26 9.13 -1.83 -21.57
CA GLU A 26 10.52 -1.97 -22.06
C GLU A 26 10.72 -3.19 -22.97
N ARG A 27 9.89 -4.23 -22.82
CA ARG A 27 10.01 -5.50 -23.54
C ARG A 27 9.12 -5.61 -24.78
N ASP A 28 8.46 -4.52 -25.17
CA ASP A 28 7.35 -4.50 -26.12
C ASP A 28 6.14 -5.29 -25.59
N CYS A 29 5.06 -4.57 -25.26
CA CYS A 29 3.85 -5.12 -24.67
C CYS A 29 3.06 -6.02 -25.65
N GLY A 30 3.49 -6.11 -26.91
CA GLY A 30 2.88 -6.96 -27.93
C GLY A 30 1.39 -6.69 -28.09
N ASP A 31 0.61 -7.76 -28.25
CA ASP A 31 -0.85 -7.67 -28.45
C ASP A 31 -1.65 -7.54 -27.15
N TRP A 32 -1.07 -7.04 -26.05
CA TRP A 32 -1.79 -6.89 -24.79
C TRP A 32 -2.40 -5.50 -24.61
N HIS A 33 -3.64 -5.47 -24.11
CA HIS A 33 -4.30 -4.32 -23.51
C HIS A 33 -4.25 -4.52 -21.99
N VAL A 34 -3.51 -3.66 -21.28
CA VAL A 34 -3.30 -3.77 -19.83
C VAL A 34 -4.16 -2.75 -19.11
N THR A 35 -4.99 -3.25 -18.19
CA THR A 35 -5.77 -2.42 -17.27
C THR A 35 -5.35 -2.74 -15.84
N VAL A 36 -5.00 -1.72 -15.07
CA VAL A 36 -4.70 -1.82 -13.64
C VAL A 36 -5.93 -1.38 -12.85
N LEU A 37 -6.33 -2.18 -11.87
CA LEU A 37 -7.42 -1.88 -10.96
C LEU A 37 -6.83 -1.61 -9.58
N ALA A 38 -7.01 -0.40 -9.06
CA ALA A 38 -6.45 0.02 -7.78
C ALA A 38 -7.56 0.32 -6.77
N GLU A 39 -7.43 -0.21 -5.55
CA GLU A 39 -8.33 0.15 -4.44
C GLU A 39 -8.13 1.61 -4.02
N GLU A 40 -6.88 2.07 -3.91
CA GLU A 40 -6.56 3.43 -3.52
C GLU A 40 -6.92 4.44 -4.64
N SER A 41 -7.21 5.67 -4.23
CA SER A 41 -7.58 6.78 -5.13
C SER A 41 -6.37 7.52 -5.73
N ARG A 42 -5.17 6.96 -5.57
CA ARG A 42 -3.88 7.60 -5.86
C ARG A 42 -3.02 6.74 -6.79
N ASN A 43 -2.10 7.39 -7.49
CA ASN A 43 -1.07 6.67 -8.23
C ASN A 43 -0.16 5.88 -7.30
N ALA A 44 0.55 4.90 -7.87
CA ALA A 44 1.56 4.15 -7.14
C ALA A 44 2.63 5.10 -6.57
N TYR A 45 2.97 4.89 -5.30
CA TYR A 45 3.93 5.70 -4.56
C TYR A 45 4.90 4.80 -3.78
N ASP A 46 6.05 5.35 -3.39
CA ASP A 46 7.06 4.66 -2.58
C ASP A 46 6.61 4.51 -1.12
N ARG A 47 5.99 3.36 -0.83
CA ARG A 47 5.52 3.02 0.51
C ARG A 47 6.65 2.70 1.49
N VAL A 48 7.88 2.45 1.02
CA VAL A 48 9.04 2.28 1.91
C VAL A 48 9.44 3.61 2.53
N ARG A 49 9.19 4.72 1.82
CA ARG A 49 9.49 6.08 2.28
C ARG A 49 8.29 6.78 2.92
N LEU A 50 7.30 6.03 3.40
CA LEU A 50 6.06 6.57 3.95
C LEU A 50 6.31 7.60 5.08
N SER A 51 7.35 7.40 5.88
CA SER A 51 7.78 8.34 6.93
C SER A 51 8.21 9.72 6.42
N ALA A 52 8.78 9.79 5.20
CA ALA A 52 9.18 11.07 4.59
C ALA A 52 7.96 11.93 4.19
N TRP A 53 6.75 11.36 4.12
CA TRP A 53 5.53 12.12 3.89
C TRP A 53 5.29 13.17 4.99
N PHE A 54 5.64 12.88 6.24
CA PHE A 54 5.54 13.84 7.35
C PHE A 54 6.49 15.02 7.21
N GLU A 55 7.55 14.87 6.39
CA GLU A 55 8.51 15.90 6.05
C GLU A 55 8.11 16.67 4.78
N GLY A 56 6.97 16.34 4.18
CA GLY A 56 6.48 16.94 2.94
C GLY A 56 7.12 16.37 1.67
N ALA A 57 7.73 15.18 1.74
CA ALA A 57 8.31 14.55 0.55
C ALA A 57 7.23 14.06 -0.43
N GLU A 58 7.47 14.27 -1.71
CA GLU A 58 6.72 13.65 -2.81
C GLU A 58 7.11 12.16 -2.89
N LEU A 59 6.12 11.27 -2.85
CA LEU A 59 6.32 9.81 -2.91
C LEU A 59 5.87 9.18 -4.22
N ASP A 60 5.23 9.93 -5.12
CA ASP A 60 4.71 9.44 -6.40
C ASP A 60 5.83 8.81 -7.27
N LEU A 61 5.53 7.68 -7.90
CA LEU A 61 6.47 6.95 -8.77
C LEU A 61 6.40 7.34 -10.25
N GLY A 62 5.68 8.41 -10.60
CA GLY A 62 5.60 8.97 -11.95
C GLY A 62 4.48 8.39 -12.82
N GLY A 63 3.59 7.56 -12.27
CA GLY A 63 2.48 6.94 -13.00
C GLY A 63 2.89 5.86 -14.02
N PRO A 64 1.92 5.19 -14.67
CA PRO A 64 2.26 4.10 -15.58
C PRO A 64 2.88 4.63 -16.88
N PRO A 65 3.70 3.84 -17.59
CA PRO A 65 4.07 4.14 -18.97
C PRO A 65 2.83 4.36 -19.87
N ALA A 66 3.01 5.12 -20.95
CA ALA A 66 1.94 5.42 -21.89
C ALA A 66 1.34 4.13 -22.49
N GLY A 67 0.01 4.13 -22.68
CA GLY A 67 -0.71 3.01 -23.28
C GLY A 67 -1.25 1.96 -22.29
N PHE A 68 -1.01 2.14 -21.00
CA PHE A 68 -1.69 1.38 -19.94
C PHE A 68 -2.83 2.17 -19.33
N GLU A 69 -3.94 1.48 -19.06
CA GLU A 69 -5.09 2.05 -18.39
C GLU A 69 -4.98 1.81 -16.88
N VAL A 70 -5.16 2.83 -16.06
CA VAL A 70 -5.23 2.70 -14.60
C VAL A 70 -6.59 3.20 -14.13
N ARG A 71 -7.33 2.35 -13.41
CA ARG A 71 -8.61 2.69 -12.78
C ARG A 71 -8.40 2.78 -11.26
N LEU A 72 -8.24 4.01 -10.78
CA LEU A 72 -8.14 4.32 -9.35
C LEU A 72 -9.52 4.18 -8.67
N GLY A 73 -9.53 3.91 -7.37
CA GLY A 73 -10.78 3.73 -6.60
C GLY A 73 -11.65 2.56 -7.09
N THR A 74 -11.06 1.60 -7.80
CA THR A 74 -11.72 0.40 -8.35
C THR A 74 -11.12 -0.85 -7.71
N PRO A 75 -11.54 -1.22 -6.48
CA PRO A 75 -11.06 -2.42 -5.82
C PRO A 75 -11.51 -3.69 -6.55
N VAL A 76 -10.65 -4.71 -6.55
CA VAL A 76 -11.02 -6.06 -7.00
C VAL A 76 -11.58 -6.82 -5.80
N THR A 77 -12.89 -7.06 -5.79
CA THR A 77 -13.60 -7.74 -4.70
C THR A 77 -13.98 -9.17 -5.05
N GLU A 78 -14.08 -9.49 -6.33
CA GLU A 78 -14.46 -10.82 -6.81
C GLU A 78 -13.73 -11.17 -8.12
N VAL A 79 -13.35 -12.45 -8.26
CA VAL A 79 -12.79 -13.02 -9.49
C VAL A 79 -13.54 -14.29 -9.85
N ASP A 80 -14.35 -14.21 -10.91
CA ASP A 80 -15.00 -15.36 -11.53
C ASP A 80 -14.06 -15.96 -12.58
N ARG A 81 -13.48 -17.11 -12.24
CA ARG A 81 -12.48 -17.79 -13.09
C ARG A 81 -13.11 -18.57 -14.24
N ASP A 82 -14.36 -19.00 -14.10
CA ASP A 82 -15.06 -19.78 -15.12
C ASP A 82 -15.54 -18.85 -16.24
N ARG A 83 -16.10 -17.69 -15.87
CA ARG A 83 -16.54 -16.65 -16.82
C ARG A 83 -15.42 -15.68 -17.20
N LYS A 84 -14.28 -15.72 -16.50
CA LYS A 84 -13.14 -14.80 -16.64
C LYS A 84 -13.55 -13.34 -16.50
N LEU A 85 -14.25 -13.04 -15.42
CA LEU A 85 -14.73 -11.71 -15.07
C LEU A 85 -14.19 -11.29 -13.71
N ILE A 86 -13.78 -10.02 -13.60
CA ILE A 86 -13.47 -9.35 -12.35
C ILE A 86 -14.67 -8.47 -11.99
N ASN A 87 -15.10 -8.54 -10.73
CA ASN A 87 -16.28 -7.83 -10.21
C ASN A 87 -17.55 -8.06 -11.06
N GLY A 88 -17.65 -9.21 -11.74
CA GLY A 88 -18.79 -9.56 -12.60
C GLY A 88 -18.88 -8.84 -13.94
N GLU A 89 -18.05 -7.84 -14.23
CA GLU A 89 -18.19 -6.99 -15.43
C GLU A 89 -16.91 -6.77 -16.23
N ILE A 90 -15.72 -6.91 -15.61
CA ILE A 90 -14.43 -6.62 -16.27
C ILE A 90 -13.85 -7.92 -16.81
N PRO A 91 -13.87 -8.15 -18.13
CA PRO A 91 -13.37 -9.40 -18.68
C PRO A 91 -11.85 -9.39 -18.81
N TYR A 92 -11.23 -10.54 -18.58
CA TYR A 92 -9.78 -10.69 -18.66
C TYR A 92 -9.38 -11.98 -19.38
N ASP A 93 -8.19 -11.99 -19.98
CA ASP A 93 -7.59 -13.20 -20.55
C ASP A 93 -6.47 -13.74 -19.65
N ALA A 94 -5.76 -12.83 -18.98
CA ALA A 94 -4.79 -13.10 -17.93
C ALA A 94 -4.93 -12.08 -16.78
N MET A 95 -4.51 -12.45 -15.58
CA MET A 95 -4.58 -11.62 -14.38
C MET A 95 -3.28 -11.70 -13.58
N ILE A 96 -2.82 -10.56 -13.05
CA ILE A 96 -1.72 -10.45 -12.08
C ILE A 96 -2.30 -9.97 -10.75
N LEU A 97 -1.97 -10.68 -9.67
CA LEU A 97 -2.30 -10.27 -8.30
C LEU A 97 -1.10 -9.52 -7.70
N ALA A 98 -1.21 -8.19 -7.66
CA ALA A 98 -0.23 -7.27 -7.09
C ALA A 98 -0.82 -6.52 -5.87
N THR A 99 -1.68 -7.19 -5.09
CA THR A 99 -2.49 -6.62 -4.00
C THR A 99 -1.71 -6.33 -2.72
N GLY A 100 -0.41 -6.68 -2.67
CA GLY A 100 0.44 -6.47 -1.51
C GLY A 100 -0.05 -7.18 -0.25
N SER A 101 0.02 -6.49 0.88
CA SER A 101 -0.36 -6.99 2.20
C SER A 101 -1.13 -5.94 3.01
N ARG A 102 -1.85 -6.41 4.03
CA ARG A 102 -2.58 -5.57 5.00
C ARG A 102 -1.97 -5.70 6.40
N ALA A 103 -2.06 -4.64 7.20
CA ALA A 103 -1.64 -4.67 8.58
C ALA A 103 -2.59 -5.57 9.41
N PHE A 104 -2.03 -6.30 10.37
CA PHE A 104 -2.82 -7.03 11.35
C PHE A 104 -3.27 -6.06 12.45
N VAL A 105 -4.57 -6.00 12.70
CA VAL A 105 -5.16 -5.22 13.79
C VAL A 105 -5.69 -6.20 14.85
N PRO A 106 -5.14 -6.20 16.07
CA PRO A 106 -5.61 -7.08 17.14
C PRO A 106 -7.10 -6.84 17.45
N PRO A 107 -7.91 -7.89 17.67
CA PRO A 107 -9.32 -7.75 18.03
C PRO A 107 -9.44 -7.36 19.51
N ILE A 108 -9.13 -6.11 19.84
CA ILE A 108 -9.23 -5.56 21.19
C ILE A 108 -10.39 -4.56 21.29
N PRO A 109 -11.18 -4.59 22.38
CA PRO A 109 -12.17 -3.54 22.65
C PRO A 109 -11.51 -2.16 22.73
N GLY A 110 -12.21 -1.12 22.28
CA GLY A 110 -11.69 0.26 22.31
C GLY A 110 -10.77 0.61 21.14
N SER A 111 -11.02 0.05 19.95
CA SER A 111 -10.28 0.39 18.72
C SER A 111 -10.56 1.82 18.20
N GLU A 112 -11.40 2.59 18.89
CA GLU A 112 -11.61 4.01 18.60
C GLU A 112 -10.28 4.76 18.78
N GLY A 113 -9.75 5.30 17.69
CA GLY A 113 -8.43 5.95 17.69
C GLY A 113 -7.24 5.01 17.47
N CYS A 114 -7.47 3.75 17.08
CA CYS A 114 -6.43 2.87 16.56
C CYS A 114 -6.28 3.05 15.04
N PHE A 115 -5.05 3.30 14.61
CA PHE A 115 -4.71 3.49 13.20
C PHE A 115 -3.63 2.50 12.79
N VAL A 116 -3.59 2.17 11.51
CA VAL A 116 -2.49 1.41 10.91
C VAL A 116 -1.53 2.37 10.22
N TYR A 117 -0.28 1.97 10.07
CA TYR A 117 0.74 2.75 9.37
C TYR A 117 1.06 2.09 8.02
N ARG A 118 0.23 2.36 7.00
CA ARG A 118 0.28 1.59 5.74
C ARG A 118 0.06 2.42 4.49
N THR A 119 -1.00 3.20 4.42
CA THR A 119 -1.35 4.03 3.26
C THR A 119 -1.20 5.51 3.58
N ILE A 120 -1.17 6.38 2.55
CA ILE A 120 -1.20 7.83 2.78
C ILE A 120 -2.53 8.23 3.43
N ASP A 121 -3.64 7.61 3.03
CA ASP A 121 -4.96 7.88 3.61
C ASP A 121 -4.98 7.48 5.11
N ASP A 122 -4.29 6.41 5.51
CA ASP A 122 -4.10 6.07 6.93
C ASP A 122 -3.30 7.15 7.67
N LEU A 123 -2.26 7.71 7.05
CA LEU A 123 -1.46 8.78 7.65
C LEU A 123 -2.25 10.07 7.79
N GLU A 124 -3.04 10.43 6.79
CA GLU A 124 -3.93 11.59 6.82
C GLU A 124 -4.96 11.44 7.94
N ALA A 125 -5.59 10.26 8.06
CA ALA A 125 -6.54 9.96 9.13
C ALA A 125 -5.88 10.01 10.51
N LEU A 126 -4.69 9.42 10.66
CA LEU A 126 -3.92 9.47 11.90
C LEU A 126 -3.56 10.91 12.28
N LYS A 127 -3.05 11.71 11.33
CA LYS A 127 -2.67 13.10 11.55
C LYS A 127 -3.88 13.95 11.96
N ALA A 128 -5.01 13.76 11.30
CA ALA A 128 -6.26 14.45 11.65
C ALA A 128 -6.75 14.08 13.05
N PHE A 129 -6.66 12.80 13.43
CA PHE A 129 -7.06 12.35 14.76
C PHE A 129 -6.11 12.80 15.88
N ALA A 130 -4.81 12.89 15.57
CA ALA A 130 -3.78 13.33 16.49
C ALA A 130 -3.85 14.84 16.80
N ASP A 131 -4.56 15.62 15.99
CA ASP A 131 -4.72 17.06 16.24
C ASP A 131 -5.37 17.33 17.61
N GLY A 132 -4.77 18.23 18.37
CA GLY A 132 -5.16 18.53 19.75
C GLY A 132 -4.91 17.41 20.77
N LYS A 133 -4.23 16.31 20.40
CA LYS A 133 -3.79 15.26 21.34
C LYS A 133 -2.37 15.51 21.82
N SER A 134 -2.05 15.01 23.02
CA SER A 134 -0.73 15.18 23.63
C SER A 134 0.04 13.86 23.79
N VAL A 135 -0.63 12.72 23.70
CA VAL A 135 -0.04 11.39 23.93
C VAL A 135 -0.50 10.42 22.84
N GLY A 136 0.44 9.62 22.34
CA GLY A 136 0.18 8.53 21.41
C GLY A 136 0.96 7.28 21.80
N ALA A 137 0.40 6.11 21.51
CA ALA A 137 1.04 4.82 21.75
C ALA A 137 1.10 4.02 20.45
N VAL A 138 2.22 3.34 20.23
CA VAL A 138 2.40 2.38 19.15
C VAL A 138 2.44 0.97 19.73
N LEU A 139 1.61 0.10 19.18
CA LEU A 139 1.61 -1.33 19.49
C LEU A 139 2.56 -2.03 18.52
N GLY A 140 3.67 -2.56 19.03
CA GLY A 140 4.75 -3.18 18.27
C GLY A 140 5.97 -2.27 18.14
N GLY A 141 7.13 -2.81 18.49
CA GLY A 141 8.46 -2.21 18.43
C GLY A 141 9.32 -2.73 17.28
N GLY A 142 8.71 -3.31 16.24
CA GLY A 142 9.37 -3.62 14.96
C GLY A 142 9.69 -2.36 14.14
N LEU A 143 10.38 -2.51 13.02
CA LEU A 143 10.81 -1.38 12.16
C LEU A 143 9.67 -0.38 11.87
N LEU A 144 8.55 -0.87 11.33
CA LEU A 144 7.38 -0.02 11.03
C LEU A 144 6.74 0.60 12.28
N GLY A 145 6.79 -0.10 13.41
CA GLY A 145 6.30 0.45 14.69
C GLY A 145 7.17 1.62 15.15
N LEU A 146 8.49 1.52 15.00
CA LEU A 146 9.41 2.61 15.32
C LEU A 146 9.29 3.77 14.34
N GLU A 147 9.02 3.52 13.06
CA GLU A 147 8.67 4.56 12.09
C GLU A 147 7.37 5.29 12.47
N ALA A 148 6.32 4.54 12.83
CA ALA A 148 5.07 5.12 13.33
C ALA A 148 5.29 5.94 14.61
N ALA A 149 6.15 5.46 15.52
CA ALA A 149 6.51 6.20 16.73
C ALA A 149 7.25 7.50 16.38
N ASN A 150 8.11 7.48 15.37
CA ASN A 150 8.75 8.70 14.88
C ASN A 150 7.73 9.69 14.31
N ALA A 151 6.75 9.21 13.53
CA ALA A 151 5.67 10.04 13.00
C ALA A 151 4.87 10.72 14.13
N LEU A 152 4.51 10.00 15.19
CA LEU A 152 3.83 10.59 16.36
C LEU A 152 4.69 11.67 17.04
N ARG A 153 6.00 11.46 17.17
CA ARG A 153 6.92 12.49 17.69
C ARG A 153 6.97 13.73 16.79
N MET A 154 6.99 13.54 15.47
CA MET A 154 6.96 14.65 14.51
C MET A 154 5.66 15.45 14.56
N MET A 155 4.54 14.81 14.94
CA MET A 155 3.28 15.48 15.24
C MET A 155 3.26 16.19 16.61
N GLY A 156 4.32 16.06 17.41
CA GLY A 156 4.43 16.71 18.73
C GLY A 156 3.85 15.91 19.90
N LEU A 157 3.52 14.63 19.70
CA LEU A 157 2.95 13.80 20.76
C LEU A 157 4.05 13.18 21.64
N GLN A 158 3.79 13.15 22.95
CA GLN A 158 4.50 12.24 23.83
C GLN A 158 4.22 10.80 23.38
N THR A 159 5.26 10.10 22.95
CA THR A 159 5.11 8.82 22.25
C THR A 159 5.58 7.66 23.11
N HIS A 160 4.76 6.62 23.21
CA HIS A 160 5.08 5.37 23.88
C HIS A 160 5.11 4.22 22.87
N VAL A 161 6.06 3.29 23.01
CA VAL A 161 6.09 2.05 22.23
C VAL A 161 5.84 0.90 23.19
N VAL A 162 4.85 0.07 22.87
CA VAL A 162 4.50 -1.14 23.62
C VAL A 162 4.94 -2.33 22.79
N GLU A 163 6.00 -2.99 23.23
CA GLU A 163 6.53 -4.21 22.59
C GLU A 163 6.37 -5.38 23.55
N PHE A 164 5.88 -6.51 23.01
CA PHE A 164 5.69 -7.75 23.75
C PHE A 164 7.02 -8.51 23.88
N ALA A 165 7.85 -8.46 22.84
CA ALA A 165 9.18 -9.04 22.84
C ALA A 165 10.09 -8.35 23.88
N PRO A 166 11.13 -9.03 24.39
CA PRO A 166 12.07 -8.43 25.33
C PRO A 166 12.95 -7.33 24.72
N ARG A 167 12.84 -7.09 23.40
CA ARG A 167 13.64 -6.11 22.66
C ARG A 167 12.87 -5.54 21.47
N LEU A 168 13.32 -4.38 20.99
CA LEU A 168 12.85 -3.78 19.75
C LEU A 168 13.39 -4.54 18.53
N MET A 169 12.71 -4.38 17.40
CA MET A 169 13.09 -4.96 16.09
C MET A 169 13.49 -6.45 16.15
N PRO A 170 12.76 -7.33 16.86
CA PRO A 170 13.24 -8.68 17.16
C PRO A 170 13.48 -9.57 15.92
N MET A 171 12.93 -9.18 14.76
CA MET A 171 13.12 -9.85 13.46
C MET A 171 14.31 -9.31 12.66
N GLN A 172 14.81 -8.12 13.00
CA GLN A 172 15.91 -7.45 12.30
C GLN A 172 17.19 -7.41 13.14
N VAL A 173 17.08 -7.39 14.48
CA VAL A 173 18.21 -7.32 15.40
C VAL A 173 18.25 -8.50 16.36
N ASP A 174 19.47 -8.95 16.66
CA ASP A 174 19.72 -10.00 17.66
C ASP A 174 19.67 -9.44 19.09
N GLU A 175 19.97 -10.27 20.09
CA GLU A 175 20.02 -9.83 21.50
C GLU A 175 21.14 -8.83 21.77
N GLY A 176 22.22 -8.85 20.99
CA GLY A 176 23.26 -7.84 21.00
C GLY A 176 22.85 -6.53 20.31
N GLY A 177 21.70 -6.51 19.65
CA GLY A 177 21.20 -5.37 18.89
C GLY A 177 21.44 -5.45 17.39
N GLY A 178 21.95 -6.58 16.89
CA GLY A 178 22.41 -6.72 15.50
C GLY A 178 23.68 -5.92 15.26
#